data_AF-A0A7Y9JE60-F1
#
_entry.id   AF-A0A7Y9JE60-F1
#
_cell.length_a   1.000
_cell.length_b   1.000
_cell.length_c   1.000
_cell.angle_alpha   90.00
_cell.angle_beta   90.00
_cell.angle_gamma   90.00
#
_symmetry.space_group_name_H-M   'P 1'
#
loop_
_entity.id
_entity.type
_entity.pdbx_description
1 polymer ?
#
loop_
_entity_poly.entity_id
_entity_poly.type
_entity_poly.pdbx_seq_one_letter_code
_entity_poly.pdbx_strand_id
1 'polypeptide(L)'
;MAKAQHRTPEYRAAYQQLRRAQAAGQWLVCVESECKRSSRDISPLDRASISHDQTGTVILGPSHLGCNLSEAASRGNRMRAARVRRLVL
;
A
#
# COMPACT_ATOMS: atom_id res chain seq x y z
N MET A 1 -22.03 0.38 0.07
CA MET A 1 -21.04 -0.10 1.05
C MET A 1 -19.66 0.01 0.43
N ALA A 2 -18.75 0.82 0.98
CA ALA A 2 -17.37 0.87 0.49
C ALA A 2 -16.75 -0.52 0.65
N LYS A 3 -16.39 -1.18 -0.46
CA LYS A 3 -15.63 -2.43 -0.39
C LYS A 3 -14.35 -2.11 0.39
N ALA A 4 -14.05 -2.91 1.42
CA ALA A 4 -12.75 -2.81 2.07
C ALA A 4 -11.69 -3.01 0.98
N GLN A 5 -10.81 -2.03 0.78
CA GLN A 5 -9.79 -1.98 -0.28
C GLN A 5 -8.96 -3.29 -0.42
N HIS A 6 -8.87 -4.09 0.66
CA HIS A 6 -8.17 -5.38 0.69
C HIS A 6 -9.04 -6.61 0.38
N ARG A 7 -10.35 -6.45 0.18
CA ARG A 7 -11.30 -7.55 -0.08
C ARG A 7 -11.71 -7.64 -1.55
N THR A 8 -11.16 -6.80 -2.41
CA THR A 8 -11.49 -6.79 -3.84
C THR A 8 -10.78 -7.97 -4.55
N PRO A 9 -11.38 -8.54 -5.61
CA PRO A 9 -10.71 -9.54 -6.45
C PRO A 9 -9.37 -9.04 -7.00
N GLU A 10 -9.31 -7.76 -7.37
CA GLU A 10 -8.13 -7.11 -7.94
C GLU A 10 -6.98 -7.07 -6.92
N TYR A 11 -7.26 -6.72 -5.67
CA TYR A 11 -6.26 -6.73 -4.60
C TYR A 11 -5.75 -8.14 -4.33
N ARG A 12 -6.65 -9.13 -4.29
CA ARG A 12 -6.27 -10.53 -4.07
C ARG A 12 -5.38 -11.06 -5.20
N ALA A 13 -5.70 -10.73 -6.45
CA ALA A 13 -4.89 -11.11 -7.61
C ALA A 13 -3.50 -10.46 -7.55
N ALA A 14 -3.43 -9.15 -7.29
CA ALA A 14 -2.16 -8.44 -7.16
C ALA A 14 -1.32 -9.00 -6.00
N TYR A 15 -1.94 -9.28 -4.85
CA TYR A 15 -1.25 -9.86 -3.71
C TYR A 15 -0.72 -11.27 -4.01
N GLN A 16 -1.51 -12.11 -4.69
CA GLN A 16 -1.05 -13.43 -5.14
C GLN A 16 0.12 -13.33 -6.12
N GLN A 17 0.09 -12.39 -7.07
CA GLN A 17 1.20 -12.14 -7.99
C GLN A 17 2.48 -11.73 -7.24
N LEU A 18 2.38 -10.83 -6.27
CA LEU A 18 3.48 -10.45 -5.40
C LEU A 18 4.06 -11.67 -4.67
N ARG A 19 3.20 -12.51 -4.08
CA ARG A 19 3.66 -13.72 -3.37
C ARG A 19 4.33 -14.73 -4.30
N ARG A 20 3.84 -14.88 -5.53
CA ARG A 20 4.46 -15.73 -6.55
C ARG A 20 5.83 -15.19 -6.98
N ALA A 21 5.95 -13.89 -7.21
CA ALA A 21 7.21 -13.25 -7.55
C ALA A 21 8.27 -13.46 -6.45
N GLN A 22 7.91 -13.22 -5.19
CA GLN A 22 8.81 -13.48 -4.06
C GLN A 22 9.16 -14.98 -3.92
N ALA A 23 8.20 -15.88 -4.12
CA ALA A 23 8.47 -17.32 -4.09
C ALA A 23 9.42 -17.77 -5.22
N ALA A 24 9.40 -17.08 -6.36
CA ALA A 24 10.32 -17.30 -7.47
C ALA A 24 11.69 -16.63 -7.27
N GLY A 25 11.95 -16.01 -6.11
CA GLY A 25 13.23 -15.34 -5.83
C GLY A 25 13.38 -13.98 -6.51
N GLN A 26 12.29 -13.38 -7.01
CA GLN A 26 12.34 -12.09 -7.69
C GLN A 26 12.46 -10.92 -6.70
N TRP A 27 13.34 -9.99 -7.04
CA TRP A 27 13.41 -8.68 -6.40
C TRP A 27 12.32 -7.79 -6.96
N LEU A 28 11.61 -7.10 -6.08
CA LEU A 28 10.55 -6.15 -6.44
C LEU A 28 11.00 -4.72 -6.13
N VAL A 29 10.32 -3.73 -6.69
CA VAL A 29 10.61 -2.32 -6.44
C VAL A 29 9.42 -1.68 -5.74
N CYS A 30 9.69 -0.97 -4.65
CA CYS A 30 8.69 -0.26 -3.88
C CYS A 30 8.09 0.91 -4.67
N VAL A 31 6.77 0.85 -4.87
CA VAL A 31 5.98 1.84 -5.64
C VAL A 31 5.54 3.06 -4.84
N GLU A 32 5.81 3.10 -3.53
CA GLU A 32 5.46 4.25 -2.70
C GLU A 32 6.17 5.51 -3.21
N SER A 33 5.47 6.65 -3.18
CA SER A 33 6.06 7.93 -3.58
C SER A 33 7.29 8.25 -2.73
N GLU A 34 7.17 8.00 -1.42
CA GLU A 34 8.24 8.12 -0.44
C GLU A 34 8.59 6.74 0.13
N CYS A 35 9.75 6.22 -0.24
CA CYS A 35 10.27 4.98 0.35
C CYS A 35 10.97 5.30 1.67
N LYS A 36 10.58 4.61 2.75
CA LYS A 36 11.12 4.78 4.10
C LYS A 36 12.25 3.81 4.44
N ARG A 37 12.67 3.01 3.48
CA ARG A 37 13.80 2.09 3.60
C ARG A 37 15.03 2.71 2.94
N SER A 38 16.21 2.18 3.26
CA SER A 38 17.48 2.62 2.66
C SER A 38 17.58 2.32 1.16
N SER A 39 16.82 1.32 0.67
CA SER A 39 16.64 1.04 -0.75
C SER A 39 15.15 0.85 -1.07
N ARG A 40 14.78 1.15 -2.32
CA ARG A 40 13.47 0.82 -2.89
C ARG A 40 13.33 -0.67 -3.21
N ASP A 41 14.44 -1.40 -3.26
CA ASP A 41 14.41 -2.84 -3.53
C ASP A 41 13.74 -3.59 -2.39
N ILE A 42 12.93 -4.56 -2.77
CA ILE A 42 12.21 -5.48 -1.89
C ILE A 42 12.77 -6.87 -2.20
N SER A 43 13.49 -7.41 -1.23
CA SER A 43 14.01 -8.77 -1.30
C SER A 43 12.86 -9.79 -1.39
N PRO A 44 13.08 -10.97 -2.00
CA PRO A 44 12.17 -12.12 -1.89
C PRO A 44 11.77 -12.45 -0.45
N LEU A 45 12.64 -12.16 0.52
CA LEU A 45 12.43 -12.45 1.94
C LEU A 45 11.80 -11.27 2.71
N ASP A 46 11.73 -10.09 2.11
CA ASP A 46 11.16 -8.92 2.77
C ASP A 46 9.65 -9.04 2.93
N ARG A 47 9.12 -8.44 3.99
CA ARG A 47 7.67 -8.27 4.13
C ARG A 47 7.19 -7.16 3.19
N ALA A 48 6.32 -7.52 2.26
CA ALA A 48 5.75 -6.61 1.27
C ALA A 48 4.22 -6.69 1.24
N SER A 49 3.60 -5.64 0.74
CA SER A 49 2.15 -5.53 0.56
C SER A 49 1.84 -4.87 -0.79
N ILE A 50 0.55 -4.77 -1.13
CA ILE A 50 0.07 -4.02 -2.29
C ILE A 50 -0.35 -2.62 -1.83
N SER A 51 0.29 -1.61 -2.41
CA SER A 51 -0.03 -0.20 -2.17
C SER A 51 -1.14 0.31 -3.05
N HIS A 52 -1.83 1.32 -2.51
CA HIS A 52 -2.85 2.06 -3.22
C HIS A 52 -2.42 3.52 -3.37
N ASP A 53 -3.09 4.23 -4.27
CA ASP A 53 -3.02 5.68 -4.35
C ASP A 53 -3.55 6.36 -3.07
N GLN A 54 -3.42 7.68 -3.01
CA GLN A 54 -3.78 8.46 -1.83
C GLN A 54 -5.28 8.45 -1.52
N THR A 55 -6.14 8.03 -2.46
CA THR A 55 -7.58 7.83 -2.24
C THR A 55 -7.88 6.43 -1.71
N GLY A 56 -6.93 5.49 -1.80
CA GLY A 56 -7.10 4.09 -1.40
C GLY A 56 -7.88 3.25 -2.41
N THR A 57 -8.02 3.72 -3.65
CA THR A 57 -8.90 3.10 -4.66
C THR A 57 -8.13 2.42 -5.78
N VAL A 58 -6.99 2.98 -6.19
CA VAL A 58 -6.18 2.46 -7.31
C VAL A 58 -5.01 1.68 -6.76
N ILE A 59 -4.82 0.44 -7.22
CA ILE A 59 -3.64 -0.35 -6.90
C ILE A 59 -2.43 0.20 -7.65
N LEU A 60 -1.35 0.51 -6.94
CA LEU A 60 -0.09 0.97 -7.51
C LEU A 60 0.90 -0.17 -7.75
N GLY A 61 0.89 -1.19 -6.89
CA GLY A 61 1.82 -2.33 -6.97
C GLY A 61 2.52 -2.64 -5.63
N PRO A 62 3.65 -3.36 -5.68
CA PRO A 62 4.34 -3.83 -4.48
C PRO A 62 5.01 -2.71 -3.70
N SER A 63 4.97 -2.78 -2.38
CA SER A 63 5.71 -1.89 -1.49
C SER A 63 6.19 -2.63 -0.26
N HIS A 64 7.21 -2.08 0.41
CA HIS A 64 7.59 -2.58 1.73
C HIS A 64 6.39 -2.43 2.68
N LEU A 65 6.15 -3.44 3.51
CA LEU A 65 5.04 -3.42 4.47
C LEU A 65 5.05 -2.16 5.35
N GLY A 66 6.22 -1.74 5.83
CA GLY A 66 6.35 -0.54 6.65
C GLY A 66 6.01 0.75 5.92
N CYS A 67 6.31 0.84 4.61
CA CYS A 67 5.96 2.02 3.81
C CYS A 67 4.44 2.08 3.60
N ASN A 68 3.83 0.95 3.23
CA ASN A 68 2.37 0.82 3.05
C ASN A 68 1.59 1.20 4.32
N LEU A 69 2.01 0.67 5.48
CA LEU A 69 1.37 0.98 6.76
C LEU A 69 1.50 2.46 7.12
N SER A 70 2.66 3.06 6.84
CA SER A 70 2.85 4.47 7.12
C SER A 70 2.05 5.39 6.20
N GLU A 71 1.94 5.06 4.91
CA GLU A 71 1.08 5.82 3.99
C GLU A 71 -0.38 5.68 4.42
N ALA A 72 -0.84 4.47 4.73
CA ALA A 72 -2.19 4.24 5.22
C ALA A 72 -2.51 5.04 6.50
N ALA A 73 -1.55 5.13 7.43
CA ALA A 73 -1.69 5.97 8.62
C ALA A 73 -1.80 7.47 8.26
N SER A 74 -0.94 7.96 7.36
CA SER A 74 -0.98 9.35 6.87
C SER A 74 -2.30 9.68 6.15
N ARG A 75 -2.83 8.77 5.32
CA ARG A 75 -4.15 8.92 4.69
C ARG A 75 -5.26 8.96 5.72
N GLY A 76 -5.26 8.03 6.67
CA GLY A 76 -6.23 8.02 7.78
C GLY A 76 -6.21 9.31 8.59
N ASN A 77 -5.03 9.89 8.83
CA ASN A 77 -4.89 11.19 9.49
C ASN A 77 -5.48 12.33 8.65
N ARG A 78 -5.18 12.39 7.34
CA ARG A 78 -5.72 13.40 6.43
C ARG A 78 -7.25 13.35 6.35
N MET A 79 -7.83 12.16 6.24
CA MET A 79 -9.29 11.98 6.21
C MET A 79 -9.95 12.45 7.52
N ARG A 80 -9.34 12.16 8.67
CA ARG A 80 -9.82 12.64 9.98
C ARG A 80 -9.72 14.16 10.11
N ALA A 81 -8.59 14.75 9.73
CA ALA A 81 -8.41 16.20 9.76
C ALA A 81 -9.40 16.94 8.84
N ALA A 82 -9.66 16.42 7.65
CA ALA A 82 -10.66 16.95 6.73
C ALA A 82 -12.08 16.90 7.33
N ARG A 83 -12.42 15.82 8.04
CA ARG A 83 -13.72 15.71 8.73
C ARG A 83 -13.87 16.73 9.86
N VAL A 84 -12.82 16.97 10.65
CA VAL A 84 -12.84 17.99 11.72
C VAL A 84 -13.03 19.39 11.13
N ARG A 85 -12.29 19.75 10.07
CA ARG A 85 -12.44 21.06 9.41
C ARG A 85 -13.85 21.30 8.87
N ARG A 86 -14.54 20.25 8.43
CA ARG A 86 -15.91 20.34 7.90
C ARG A 86 -17.00 20.52 8.98
N LEU A 87 -16.67 20.29 10.26
CA LEU A 87 -17.58 20.46 11.39
C LEU A 87 -17.41 21.83 12.10
N VAL A 88 -16.39 22.59 11.74
CA VAL A 88 -16.03 23.89 12.35
C VAL A 88 -16.40 25.07 11.44
N LEU A 89 -16.95 24.79 10.26
CA LEU A 89 -17.54 25.75 9.31
C LEU A 89 -19.05 25.55 9.28
#